data_AF-A0AAD6MF47-F1
#
_entry.id   AF-A0AAD6MF47-F1
#
_cell.length_a   1.000
_cell.length_b   1.000
_cell.length_c   1.000
_cell.angle_alpha   90.00
_cell.angle_beta   90.00
_cell.angle_gamma   90.00
#
_symmetry.space_group_name_H-M   'P 1'
#
loop_
_entity.id
_entity.type
_entity.pdbx_description
1 polymer ?
#
loop_
_entity_poly.entity_id
_entity_poly.type
_entity_poly.pdbx_seq_one_letter_code
_entity_poly.pdbx_strand_id
1 'polypeptide(L)'
;MEKTSSPTPGTGSSAYLNALTLEIEKKLQRALASPTQRRNLLQELFADNALEVDDRARGIIFSREEDAISPVEDDADGQLCFFNLLADYYVRVPDSGKQILHLILQLWSQSFASHIFFLLFHKWLFEAQLDNIEVLLRFSSALVQGATNVFWIDIQTNARRFQSLFQYLLDEVALAPKRLNKIPVQAQRELFLLLSRFTLFYNSVDKHESFLKQFPVFLNAFLVGGPADFFVIEVADQLQKLKVEPVLLHYLSHIKVLQGGIIHHFPKSKCLTLN
;
A
#
# COMPACT_ATOMS: atom_id res chain seq x y z
N MET A 1 41.31 28.58 5.81
CA MET A 1 40.59 28.43 4.54
C MET A 1 40.39 26.94 4.33
N GLU A 2 39.17 26.45 4.52
CA GLU A 2 38.53 25.43 3.68
C GLU A 2 37.11 25.25 4.23
N LYS A 3 36.15 25.66 3.42
CA LYS A 3 34.72 25.62 3.72
C LYS A 3 34.19 24.43 2.95
N THR A 4 34.09 23.28 3.61
CA THR A 4 33.54 22.05 3.03
C THR A 4 32.05 22.25 2.80
N SER A 5 31.67 22.51 1.56
CA SER A 5 30.29 22.59 1.10
C SER A 5 29.68 21.20 1.08
N SER A 6 28.69 20.97 1.94
CA SER A 6 27.77 19.84 1.84
C SER A 6 26.97 19.90 0.53
N PRO A 7 26.74 18.79 -0.18
CA PRO A 7 25.92 18.78 -1.39
C PRO A 7 24.48 19.13 -1.02
N THR A 8 23.89 20.06 -1.76
CA THR A 8 22.48 20.45 -1.60
C THR A 8 21.63 19.44 -2.37
N PRO A 9 20.63 18.77 -1.77
CA PRO A 9 19.80 17.83 -2.50
C PRO A 9 18.94 18.56 -3.55
N GLY A 10 18.78 17.93 -4.72
CA GLY A 10 18.31 18.50 -5.98
C GLY A 10 17.05 19.40 -5.93
N THR A 11 17.24 20.68 -6.24
CA THR A 11 16.22 21.73 -6.25
C THR A 11 15.06 21.48 -7.23
N GLY A 12 15.30 20.75 -8.34
CA GLY A 12 14.29 20.51 -9.40
C GLY A 12 13.20 19.50 -9.02
N SER A 13 13.58 18.39 -8.39
CA SER A 13 12.65 17.34 -7.96
C SER A 13 11.71 17.83 -6.85
N SER A 14 12.28 18.50 -5.84
CA SER A 14 11.48 19.07 -4.74
C SER A 14 10.53 20.17 -5.22
N ALA A 15 10.93 21.01 -6.18
CA ALA A 15 10.06 22.05 -6.74
C ALA A 15 8.89 21.45 -7.52
N TYR A 16 9.13 20.40 -8.31
CA TYR A 16 8.09 19.69 -9.05
C TYR A 16 7.07 19.03 -8.12
N LEU A 17 7.53 18.30 -7.10
CA LEU A 17 6.64 17.65 -6.13
C LEU A 17 5.85 18.66 -5.30
N ASN A 18 6.46 19.80 -4.95
CA ASN A 18 5.74 20.90 -4.29
C ASN A 18 4.65 21.50 -5.19
N ALA A 19 4.92 21.68 -6.48
CA ALA A 19 3.90 22.13 -7.43
C ALA A 19 2.75 21.12 -7.55
N LEU A 20 3.05 19.82 -7.57
CA LEU A 20 2.03 18.77 -7.56
C LEU A 20 1.20 18.80 -6.28
N THR A 21 1.82 18.98 -5.12
CA THR A 21 1.13 19.17 -3.84
C THR A 21 0.16 20.36 -3.89
N LEU A 22 0.56 21.50 -4.46
CA LEU A 22 -0.31 22.67 -4.60
C LEU A 22 -1.53 22.39 -5.50
N GLU A 23 -1.38 21.61 -6.58
CA GLU A 23 -2.51 21.22 -7.43
C GLU A 23 -3.47 20.28 -6.70
N ILE A 24 -2.95 19.33 -5.92
CA ILE A 24 -3.77 18.47 -5.03
C ILE A 24 -4.54 19.34 -4.03
N GLU A 25 -3.88 20.33 -3.43
CA GLU A 25 -4.51 21.26 -2.47
C GLU A 25 -5.68 22.01 -3.12
N LYS A 26 -5.45 22.63 -4.29
CA LYS A 26 -6.49 23.36 -5.03
C LYS A 26 -7.68 22.46 -5.36
N LYS A 27 -7.44 21.21 -5.78
CA LYS A 27 -8.51 20.26 -6.13
C LYS A 27 -9.33 19.86 -4.90
N LEU A 28 -8.69 19.65 -3.75
CA LEU A 28 -9.36 19.39 -2.47
C LEU A 28 -10.18 20.58 -1.98
N GLN A 29 -9.64 21.81 -2.06
CA GLN A 29 -10.36 23.03 -1.72
C GLN A 29 -11.61 23.22 -2.60
N ARG A 30 -11.50 22.96 -3.91
CA ARG A 30 -12.66 22.97 -4.82
C ARG A 30 -13.70 21.92 -4.45
N ALA A 31 -13.28 20.72 -4.03
CA ALA A 31 -14.19 19.67 -3.58
C ALA A 31 -14.94 20.04 -2.27
N LEU A 32 -14.31 20.80 -1.38
CA LEU A 32 -14.98 21.38 -0.20
C LEU A 32 -16.03 22.41 -0.61
N ALA A 33 -15.63 23.36 -1.45
CA ALA A 33 -16.48 24.49 -1.88
C ALA A 33 -17.67 24.08 -2.76
N SER A 34 -17.58 22.96 -3.49
CA SER A 34 -18.59 22.52 -4.44
C SER A 34 -19.21 21.16 -4.08
N PRO A 35 -20.25 21.10 -3.22
CA PRO A 35 -20.87 19.85 -2.80
C PRO A 35 -21.37 18.95 -3.95
N THR A 36 -21.89 19.56 -5.03
CA THR A 36 -22.43 18.84 -6.19
C THR A 36 -21.36 18.14 -7.02
N GLN A 37 -20.14 18.69 -7.07
CA GLN A 37 -19.02 18.15 -7.84
C GLN A 37 -18.02 17.37 -6.97
N ARG A 38 -18.16 17.44 -5.64
CA ARG A 38 -17.21 16.89 -4.66
C ARG A 38 -16.82 15.45 -4.95
N ARG A 39 -17.79 14.57 -5.21
CA ARG A 39 -17.52 13.16 -5.49
C ARG A 39 -16.65 12.99 -6.74
N ASN A 40 -17.00 13.67 -7.82
CA ASN A 40 -16.28 13.58 -9.10
C ASN A 40 -14.86 14.12 -8.96
N LEU A 41 -14.70 15.27 -8.32
CA LEU A 41 -13.38 15.87 -8.06
C LEU A 41 -12.47 14.96 -7.23
N LEU A 42 -13.01 14.30 -6.20
CA LEU A 42 -12.26 13.34 -5.38
C LEU A 42 -11.91 12.06 -6.14
N GLN A 43 -12.82 11.57 -6.99
CA GLN A 43 -12.58 10.41 -7.83
C GLN A 43 -11.49 10.69 -8.88
N GLU A 44 -11.55 11.84 -9.55
CA GLU A 44 -10.50 12.26 -10.48
C GLU A 44 -9.17 12.43 -9.74
N LEU A 45 -9.17 13.08 -8.58
CA LEU A 45 -7.94 13.25 -7.79
C LEU A 45 -7.33 11.91 -7.39
N PHE A 46 -8.16 10.92 -7.01
CA PHE A 46 -7.68 9.56 -6.75
C PHE A 46 -7.03 8.95 -8.01
N ALA A 47 -7.67 9.07 -9.16
CA ALA A 47 -7.14 8.56 -10.42
C ALA A 47 -5.81 9.23 -10.80
N ASP A 48 -5.74 10.56 -10.69
CA ASP A 48 -4.54 11.36 -11.00
C ASP A 48 -3.34 10.91 -10.14
N ASN A 49 -3.55 10.65 -8.84
CA ASN A 49 -2.50 10.17 -7.94
C ASN A 49 -2.06 8.72 -8.23
N ALA A 50 -2.96 7.91 -8.77
CA ALA A 50 -2.68 6.53 -9.16
C ALA A 50 -2.02 6.40 -10.55
N LEU A 51 -1.84 7.51 -11.28
CA LEU A 51 -1.17 7.51 -12.56
C LEU A 51 0.31 7.16 -12.42
N GLU A 52 0.79 6.49 -13.45
CA GLU A 52 2.20 6.22 -13.67
C GLU A 52 2.91 7.51 -14.05
N VAL A 53 4.14 7.65 -13.58
CA VAL A 53 5.00 8.78 -13.89
C VAL A 53 5.58 8.55 -15.29
N ASP A 54 5.18 9.41 -16.22
CA ASP A 54 5.67 9.39 -17.60
C ASP A 54 7.17 9.74 -17.72
N ASP A 55 7.78 9.42 -18.86
CA ASP A 55 9.22 9.63 -19.09
C ASP A 55 9.64 11.11 -18.95
N ARG A 56 8.73 12.04 -19.24
CA ARG A 56 9.00 13.48 -19.10
C ARG A 56 9.11 13.86 -17.61
N ALA A 57 8.17 13.41 -16.80
CA ALA A 57 8.18 13.63 -15.36
C ALA A 57 9.34 12.89 -14.70
N ARG A 58 9.64 11.65 -15.12
CA ARG A 58 10.86 10.92 -14.71
C ARG A 58 12.11 11.74 -15.00
N GLY A 59 12.21 12.31 -16.20
CA GLY A 59 13.29 13.24 -16.55
C GLY A 59 13.41 14.37 -15.54
N ILE A 60 12.35 15.10 -15.21
CA ILE A 60 12.40 16.22 -14.26
C ILE A 60 12.77 15.77 -12.83
N ILE A 61 12.25 14.62 -12.40
CA ILE A 61 12.45 14.09 -11.04
C ILE A 61 13.87 13.53 -10.85
N PHE A 62 14.42 12.88 -11.88
CA PHE A 62 15.69 12.15 -11.84
C PHE A 62 16.82 12.81 -12.64
N SER A 63 16.62 14.01 -13.22
CA SER A 63 17.66 14.71 -13.98
C SER A 63 18.89 15.03 -13.13
N ARG A 64 19.95 14.25 -13.38
CA ARG A 64 21.38 14.45 -13.13
C ARG A 64 21.95 13.98 -11.78
N GLU A 65 22.08 12.66 -11.65
CA GLU A 65 23.26 11.99 -11.06
C GLU A 65 23.56 10.71 -11.88
N GLU A 66 23.98 10.86 -13.14
CA GLU A 66 24.66 9.79 -13.87
C GLU A 66 26.16 9.97 -13.70
N ASP A 67 26.74 9.21 -12.76
CA ASP A 67 28.12 8.74 -12.81
C ASP A 67 28.21 7.40 -12.04
N ALA A 68 27.52 6.38 -12.54
CA ALA A 68 27.86 4.98 -12.26
C ALA A 68 27.21 4.07 -13.30
N ILE A 69 28.02 3.54 -14.20
CA ILE A 69 27.65 2.42 -15.07
C ILE A 69 27.55 1.16 -14.21
N SER A 70 26.37 0.55 -14.16
CA SER A 70 26.24 -0.91 -14.12
C SER A 70 24.91 -1.34 -14.75
N PRO A 71 24.92 -2.06 -15.89
CA PRO A 71 23.73 -2.68 -16.44
C PRO A 71 23.70 -4.15 -16.02
N VAL A 72 23.03 -4.50 -14.92
CA VAL A 72 22.37 -5.80 -14.70
C VAL A 72 21.39 -5.62 -13.53
N GLU A 73 20.09 -5.63 -13.80
CA GLU A 73 19.11 -6.51 -13.16
C GLU A 73 17.79 -6.36 -13.91
N ASP A 74 17.62 -7.26 -14.87
CA ASP A 74 16.36 -7.62 -15.50
C ASP A 74 15.43 -8.20 -14.40
N ASP A 75 14.16 -7.80 -14.40
CA ASP A 75 13.01 -8.36 -13.64
C ASP A 75 12.44 -7.62 -12.40
N ALA A 76 12.65 -6.31 -12.25
CA ALA A 76 11.86 -5.49 -11.30
C ALA A 76 11.51 -4.10 -11.86
N ASP A 77 10.90 -4.04 -13.04
CA ASP A 77 10.32 -2.81 -13.60
C ASP A 77 9.05 -2.42 -12.82
N GLY A 78 9.26 -1.94 -11.59
CA GLY A 78 8.22 -1.40 -10.74
C GLY A 78 7.68 -0.12 -11.37
N GLN A 79 6.50 -0.19 -11.95
CA GLN A 79 5.74 0.94 -12.45
C GLN A 79 5.68 2.06 -11.39
N LEU A 80 6.48 3.13 -11.61
CA LEU A 80 6.58 4.24 -10.66
C LEU A 80 5.35 5.13 -10.78
N CYS A 81 4.51 5.13 -9.75
CA CYS A 81 3.29 5.94 -9.70
C CYS A 81 3.47 7.21 -8.83
N PHE A 82 2.71 8.27 -9.12
CA PHE A 82 2.81 9.55 -8.41
C PHE A 82 2.56 9.43 -6.90
N PHE A 83 1.63 8.57 -6.47
CA PHE A 83 1.37 8.35 -5.05
C PHE A 83 2.61 7.91 -4.27
N ASN A 84 3.50 7.10 -4.88
CA ASN A 84 4.68 6.59 -4.20
C ASN A 84 5.69 7.72 -3.96
N LEU A 85 5.90 8.58 -4.97
CA LEU A 85 6.75 9.76 -4.87
C LEU A 85 6.24 10.77 -3.85
N LEU A 86 4.93 11.03 -3.87
CA LEU A 86 4.30 11.96 -2.93
C LEU A 86 4.34 11.45 -1.49
N ALA A 87 4.15 10.15 -1.27
CA ALA A 87 4.27 9.55 0.06
C ALA A 87 5.70 9.70 0.62
N ASP A 88 6.72 9.46 -0.20
CA ASP A 88 8.12 9.70 0.20
C ASP A 88 8.41 11.19 0.42
N TYR A 89 7.80 12.07 -0.37
CA TYR A 89 7.95 13.51 -0.23
C TYR A 89 7.32 14.02 1.07
N TYR A 90 6.13 13.56 1.44
CA TYR A 90 5.47 13.99 2.68
C TYR A 90 6.12 13.42 3.95
N VAL A 91 6.88 12.32 3.86
CA VAL A 91 7.77 11.89 4.95
C VAL A 91 8.94 12.87 5.09
N ARG A 92 9.56 13.28 3.98
CA ARG A 92 10.74 14.18 3.97
C ARG A 92 10.41 15.64 4.28
N VAL A 93 9.26 16.12 3.82
CA VAL A 93 8.77 17.49 3.99
C VAL A 93 7.34 17.45 4.57
N PRO A 94 7.19 17.15 5.87
CA PRO A 94 5.88 16.97 6.49
C PRO A 94 4.98 18.21 6.41
N ASP A 95 5.56 19.41 6.42
CA ASP A 95 4.79 20.66 6.37
C ASP A 95 3.97 20.80 5.09
N SER A 96 4.49 20.35 3.94
CA SER A 96 3.74 20.30 2.68
C SER A 96 2.54 19.34 2.75
N GLY A 97 2.67 18.23 3.49
CA GLY A 97 1.61 17.25 3.67
C GLY A 97 0.52 17.66 4.68
N LYS A 98 0.85 18.48 5.68
CA LYS A 98 -0.08 18.88 6.76
C LYS A 98 -1.35 19.53 6.24
N GLN A 99 -1.21 20.45 5.28
CA GLN A 99 -2.35 21.17 4.71
C GLN A 99 -3.28 20.23 3.93
N ILE A 100 -2.70 19.33 3.12
CA ILE A 100 -3.44 18.29 2.40
C ILE A 100 -4.19 17.38 3.39
N LEU A 101 -3.50 16.93 4.44
CA LEU A 101 -4.08 16.09 5.48
C LEU A 101 -5.28 16.76 6.15
N HIS A 102 -5.16 18.04 6.49
CA HIS A 102 -6.25 18.82 7.08
C HIS A 102 -7.48 18.89 6.15
N LEU A 103 -7.29 19.14 4.85
CA LEU A 103 -8.39 19.18 3.88
C LEU A 103 -9.05 17.80 3.71
N ILE A 104 -8.26 16.72 3.66
CA ILE A 104 -8.77 15.35 3.59
C ILE A 104 -9.60 15.01 4.84
N LEU A 105 -9.14 15.43 6.03
CA LEU A 105 -9.88 15.23 7.28
C LEU A 105 -11.25 15.92 7.28
N GLN A 106 -11.36 17.10 6.67
CA GLN A 106 -12.65 17.79 6.47
C GLN A 106 -13.57 17.06 5.48
N LEU A 107 -12.99 16.35 4.51
CA LEU A 107 -13.72 15.58 3.49
C LEU A 107 -13.94 14.11 3.86
N TRP A 108 -13.58 13.68 5.06
CA TRP A 108 -13.49 12.27 5.44
C TRP A 108 -14.82 11.49 5.37
N SER A 109 -15.95 12.19 5.41
CA SER A 109 -17.27 11.55 5.19
C SER A 109 -17.44 10.99 3.77
N GLN A 110 -16.60 11.42 2.84
CA GLN A 110 -16.56 10.92 1.47
C GLN A 110 -15.65 9.69 1.37
N SER A 111 -16.14 8.61 0.74
CA SER A 111 -15.38 7.36 0.61
C SER A 111 -13.99 7.56 -0.01
N PHE A 112 -13.90 8.32 -1.11
CA PHE A 112 -12.64 8.62 -1.78
C PHE A 112 -11.62 9.39 -0.93
N ALA A 113 -12.05 10.15 0.08
CA ALA A 113 -11.12 10.87 0.94
C ALA A 113 -10.21 9.90 1.72
N SER A 114 -10.76 8.78 2.20
CA SER A 114 -9.97 7.74 2.86
C SER A 114 -8.98 7.04 1.93
N HIS A 115 -9.32 6.88 0.65
CA HIS A 115 -8.44 6.27 -0.35
C HIS A 115 -7.30 7.21 -0.75
N ILE A 116 -7.61 8.50 -0.91
CA ILE A 116 -6.61 9.53 -1.20
C ILE A 116 -5.68 9.70 0.01
N PHE A 117 -6.22 9.71 1.23
CA PHE A 117 -5.43 9.67 2.46
C PHE A 117 -4.42 8.52 2.41
N PHE A 118 -4.91 7.30 2.16
CA PHE A 118 -4.07 6.13 2.12
C PHE A 118 -2.96 6.24 1.05
N LEU A 119 -3.31 6.57 -0.20
CA LEU A 119 -2.33 6.69 -1.27
C LEU A 119 -1.21 7.68 -0.93
N LEU A 120 -1.57 8.84 -0.37
CA LEU A 120 -0.62 9.91 -0.11
C LEU A 120 0.15 9.77 1.21
N PHE A 121 -0.44 9.13 2.23
CA PHE A 121 0.10 9.14 3.60
C PHE A 121 0.43 7.75 4.16
N HIS A 122 0.38 6.68 3.34
CA HIS A 122 0.69 5.32 3.80
C HIS A 122 2.06 5.17 4.46
N LYS A 123 3.09 5.93 4.01
CA LYS A 123 4.41 5.95 4.65
C LYS A 123 4.47 6.89 5.84
N TRP A 124 3.93 8.09 5.69
CA TRP A 124 3.90 9.12 6.75
C TRP A 124 3.27 8.63 8.05
N LEU A 125 2.23 7.79 7.97
CA LEU A 125 1.57 7.18 9.14
C LEU A 125 2.56 6.48 10.09
N PHE A 126 3.61 5.88 9.55
CA PHE A 126 4.60 5.14 10.34
C PHE A 126 5.81 5.98 10.75
N GLU A 127 5.92 7.23 10.31
CA GLU A 127 7.02 8.14 10.67
C GLU A 127 6.54 9.27 11.59
N ALA A 128 5.26 9.64 11.51
CA ALA A 128 4.65 10.64 12.37
C ALA A 128 4.51 10.15 13.82
N GLN A 129 4.59 11.10 14.76
CA GLN A 129 4.19 10.88 16.15
C GLN A 129 2.70 11.23 16.29
N LEU A 130 1.87 10.24 16.57
CA LEU A 130 0.44 10.39 16.75
C LEU A 130 0.08 10.11 18.21
N ASP A 131 0.00 11.16 19.02
CA ASP A 131 -0.30 11.04 20.45
C ASP A 131 -1.80 10.79 20.72
N ASN A 132 -2.66 11.10 19.76
CA ASN A 132 -4.09 10.90 19.87
C ASN A 132 -4.50 9.51 19.38
N ILE A 133 -4.97 8.66 20.31
CA ILE A 133 -5.39 7.28 20.05
C ILE A 133 -6.57 7.20 19.08
N GLU A 134 -7.54 8.11 19.14
CA GLU A 134 -8.69 8.12 18.23
C GLU A 134 -8.27 8.41 16.80
N VAL A 135 -7.33 9.35 16.63
CA VAL A 135 -6.74 9.68 15.33
C VAL A 135 -5.94 8.50 14.80
N LEU A 136 -5.15 7.85 15.65
CA LEU A 136 -4.39 6.65 15.29
C LEU A 136 -5.31 5.51 14.83
N LEU A 137 -6.39 5.24 15.56
CA LEU A 137 -7.39 4.23 15.19
C LEU A 137 -8.03 4.55 13.84
N ARG A 138 -8.45 5.80 13.65
CA ARG A 138 -9.07 6.27 12.41
C ARG A 138 -8.14 6.14 11.21
N PHE A 139 -6.88 6.52 11.35
CA PHE A 139 -5.88 6.41 10.29
C PHE A 139 -5.47 4.97 10.00
N SER A 140 -5.34 4.14 11.02
CA SER A 140 -5.03 2.72 10.86
C SER A 140 -6.18 1.97 10.16
N SER A 141 -7.42 2.32 10.46
CA SER A 141 -8.59 1.81 9.74
C SER A 141 -8.60 2.25 8.26
N ALA A 142 -8.32 3.53 8.01
CA ALA A 142 -8.20 4.04 6.64
C ALA A 142 -7.04 3.42 5.85
N LEU A 143 -5.93 3.06 6.51
CA LEU A 143 -4.83 2.33 5.90
C LEU A 143 -5.33 1.00 5.32
N VAL A 144 -5.97 0.17 6.14
CA VAL A 144 -6.44 -1.16 5.72
C VAL A 144 -7.57 -1.05 4.70
N GLN A 145 -8.53 -0.16 4.92
CA GLN A 145 -9.66 0.01 3.99
C GLN A 145 -9.21 0.58 2.64
N GLY A 146 -8.30 1.55 2.66
CA GLY A 146 -7.68 2.12 1.46
C GLY A 146 -6.91 1.06 0.68
N ALA A 147 -6.06 0.29 1.36
CA ALA A 147 -5.30 -0.82 0.78
C ALA A 147 -6.21 -1.87 0.14
N THR A 148 -7.26 -2.29 0.86
CA THR A 148 -8.28 -3.22 0.35
C THR A 148 -8.86 -2.74 -0.98
N ASN A 149 -9.23 -1.47 -1.06
CA ASN A 149 -9.89 -0.92 -2.23
C ASN A 149 -8.94 -0.79 -3.42
N VAL A 150 -7.71 -0.32 -3.23
CA VAL A 150 -6.75 -0.19 -4.34
C VAL A 150 -6.29 -1.55 -4.86
N PHE A 151 -6.11 -2.55 -3.99
CA PHE A 151 -5.73 -3.89 -4.44
C PHE A 151 -6.87 -4.59 -5.18
N TRP A 152 -8.12 -4.33 -4.81
CA TRP A 152 -9.27 -4.80 -5.59
C TRP A 152 -9.34 -4.15 -6.97
N ILE A 153 -8.94 -2.88 -7.13
CA ILE A 153 -8.85 -2.23 -8.45
C ILE A 153 -7.82 -2.95 -9.32
N ASP A 154 -6.65 -3.28 -8.77
CA ASP A 154 -5.61 -4.03 -9.48
C ASP A 154 -6.11 -5.43 -9.91
N ILE A 155 -6.81 -6.15 -9.03
CA ILE A 155 -7.46 -7.43 -9.39
C ILE A 155 -8.49 -7.25 -10.52
N GLN A 156 -9.36 -6.25 -10.41
CA GLN A 156 -10.44 -6.03 -11.39
C GLN A 156 -9.91 -5.62 -12.76
N THR A 157 -8.81 -4.87 -12.78
CA THR A 157 -8.17 -4.40 -14.01
C THR A 157 -7.09 -5.36 -14.52
N ASN A 158 -6.78 -6.42 -13.77
CA ASN A 158 -5.65 -7.32 -14.01
C ASN A 158 -4.34 -6.55 -14.25
N ALA A 159 -4.13 -5.49 -13.47
CA ALA A 159 -2.94 -4.66 -13.47
C ALA A 159 -2.29 -4.69 -12.08
N ARG A 160 -1.01 -4.32 -11.99
CA ARG A 160 -0.23 -4.32 -10.75
C ARG A 160 0.26 -2.92 -10.39
N ARG A 161 -0.60 -1.91 -10.57
CA ARG A 161 -0.26 -0.49 -10.39
C ARG A 161 0.14 -0.17 -8.94
N PHE A 162 -0.41 -0.91 -7.98
CA PHE A 162 -0.19 -0.74 -6.55
C PHE A 162 0.78 -1.79 -5.98
N GLN A 163 1.56 -2.47 -6.83
CA GLN A 163 2.54 -3.47 -6.38
C GLN A 163 3.58 -2.89 -5.42
N SER A 164 4.12 -1.70 -5.71
CA SER A 164 5.07 -1.01 -4.83
C SER A 164 4.48 -0.71 -3.44
N LEU A 165 3.17 -0.40 -3.41
CA LEU A 165 2.44 -0.19 -2.16
C LEU A 165 2.25 -1.49 -1.40
N PHE A 166 1.89 -2.59 -2.08
CA PHE A 166 1.77 -3.91 -1.47
C PHE A 166 3.09 -4.35 -0.86
N GLN A 167 4.19 -4.23 -1.61
CA GLN A 167 5.54 -4.55 -1.14
C GLN A 167 5.93 -3.72 0.09
N TYR A 168 5.62 -2.42 0.11
CA TYR A 168 5.83 -1.59 1.31
C TYR A 168 5.04 -2.11 2.52
N LEU A 169 3.75 -2.42 2.35
CA LEU A 169 2.95 -2.94 3.47
C LEU A 169 3.43 -4.31 3.96
N LEU A 170 3.93 -5.17 3.07
CA LEU A 170 4.45 -6.48 3.43
C LEU A 170 5.83 -6.36 4.09
N ASP A 171 6.80 -5.79 3.39
CA ASP A 171 8.22 -5.83 3.75
C ASP A 171 8.55 -4.83 4.86
N GLU A 172 8.05 -3.60 4.70
CA GLU A 172 8.44 -2.46 5.51
C GLU A 172 7.49 -2.21 6.68
N VAL A 173 6.31 -2.84 6.70
CA VAL A 173 5.32 -2.72 7.78
C VAL A 173 5.07 -4.05 8.47
N ALA A 174 4.54 -5.06 7.78
CA ALA A 174 4.14 -6.33 8.40
C ALA A 174 5.34 -7.15 8.89
N LEU A 175 6.42 -7.20 8.10
CA LEU A 175 7.66 -7.91 8.46
C LEU A 175 8.61 -7.08 9.35
N ALA A 176 8.25 -5.84 9.68
CA ALA A 176 9.05 -4.93 10.49
C ALA A 176 8.36 -4.64 11.85
N PRO A 177 8.68 -5.39 12.93
CA PRO A 177 7.99 -5.27 14.22
C PRO A 177 7.96 -3.84 14.79
N LYS A 178 9.02 -3.06 14.54
CA LYS A 178 9.10 -1.65 14.99
C LYS A 178 8.01 -0.78 14.38
N ARG A 179 7.65 -0.99 13.12
CA ARG A 179 6.58 -0.23 12.43
C ARG A 179 5.22 -0.86 12.67
N LEU A 180 5.12 -2.19 12.69
CA LEU A 180 3.88 -2.89 13.01
C LEU A 180 3.31 -2.47 14.37
N ASN A 181 4.17 -2.34 15.39
CA ASN A 181 3.77 -1.92 16.73
C ASN A 181 3.29 -0.45 16.83
N LYS A 182 3.44 0.36 15.78
CA LYS A 182 2.89 1.73 15.75
C LYS A 182 1.39 1.76 15.50
N ILE A 183 0.82 0.69 14.93
CA ILE A 183 -0.62 0.59 14.70
C ILE A 183 -1.29 -0.30 15.75
N PRO A 184 -2.57 -0.05 16.10
CA PRO A 184 -3.30 -0.86 17.07
C PRO A 184 -3.40 -2.33 16.65
N VAL A 185 -3.40 -3.24 17.62
CA VAL A 185 -3.45 -4.70 17.38
C VAL A 185 -4.60 -5.11 16.46
N GLN A 186 -5.76 -4.44 16.55
CA GLN A 186 -6.87 -4.72 15.64
C GLN A 186 -6.51 -4.39 14.18
N ALA A 187 -5.87 -3.25 13.93
CA ALA A 187 -5.42 -2.89 12.58
C ALA A 187 -4.30 -3.80 12.08
N GLN A 188 -3.42 -4.28 12.96
CA GLN A 188 -2.43 -5.31 12.62
C GLN A 188 -3.12 -6.58 12.11
N ARG A 189 -4.13 -7.09 12.83
CA ARG A 189 -4.89 -8.28 12.42
C ARG A 189 -5.53 -8.08 11.05
N GLU A 190 -6.26 -6.98 10.86
CA GLU A 190 -6.91 -6.68 9.59
C GLU A 190 -5.89 -6.52 8.44
N LEU A 191 -4.72 -5.93 8.70
CA LEU A 191 -3.63 -5.83 7.73
C LEU A 191 -3.09 -7.21 7.32
N PHE A 192 -2.90 -8.13 8.27
CA PHE A 192 -2.41 -9.48 7.95
C PHE A 192 -3.45 -10.30 7.17
N LEU A 193 -4.74 -10.19 7.52
CA LEU A 193 -5.81 -10.81 6.73
C LEU A 193 -5.85 -10.23 5.31
N LEU A 194 -5.72 -8.90 5.19
CA LEU A 194 -5.64 -8.23 3.91
C LEU A 194 -4.45 -8.74 3.08
N LEU A 195 -3.23 -8.72 3.62
CA LEU A 195 -2.04 -9.16 2.91
C LEU A 195 -2.16 -10.63 2.49
N SER A 196 -2.75 -11.49 3.32
CA SER A 196 -3.03 -12.89 2.99
C SER A 196 -3.87 -13.03 1.71
N ARG A 197 -4.95 -12.24 1.58
CA ARG A 197 -5.82 -12.25 0.38
C ARG A 197 -5.07 -11.92 -0.90
N PHE A 198 -4.14 -10.99 -0.86
CA PHE A 198 -3.49 -10.43 -2.05
C PHE A 198 -2.08 -10.95 -2.32
N THR A 199 -1.49 -11.73 -1.41
CA THR A 199 -0.11 -12.24 -1.53
C THR A 199 0.14 -13.01 -2.83
N LEU A 200 -0.80 -13.84 -3.25
CA LEU A 200 -0.66 -14.63 -4.48
C LEU A 200 -0.71 -13.74 -5.73
N PHE A 201 -1.57 -12.73 -5.74
CA PHE A 201 -1.68 -11.80 -6.87
C PHE A 201 -0.38 -11.04 -7.15
N TYR A 202 0.31 -10.64 -6.10
CA TYR A 202 1.57 -9.89 -6.17
C TYR A 202 2.82 -10.79 -6.10
N ASN A 203 2.71 -12.09 -6.35
CA ASN A 203 3.82 -13.04 -6.43
C ASN A 203 4.75 -13.07 -5.20
N SER A 204 4.27 -12.72 -4.00
CA SER A 204 5.13 -12.61 -2.79
C SER A 204 5.15 -13.89 -1.94
N VAL A 205 5.10 -15.04 -2.59
CA VAL A 205 4.97 -16.36 -1.96
C VAL A 205 6.24 -16.79 -1.22
N ASP A 206 7.38 -16.32 -1.70
CA ASP A 206 8.71 -16.53 -1.11
C ASP A 206 8.82 -16.04 0.34
N LYS A 207 8.02 -15.03 0.72
CA LYS A 207 8.03 -14.43 2.06
C LYS A 207 7.04 -15.06 3.03
N HIS A 208 6.35 -16.14 2.63
CA HIS A 208 5.26 -16.72 3.43
C HIS A 208 5.71 -17.12 4.84
N GLU A 209 6.92 -17.65 5.01
CA GLU A 209 7.33 -18.23 6.29
C GLU A 209 7.58 -17.14 7.33
N SER A 210 8.31 -16.09 6.91
CA SER A 210 8.52 -14.88 7.70
C SER A 210 7.20 -14.20 8.01
N PHE A 211 6.27 -14.15 7.04
CA PHE A 211 4.95 -13.56 7.21
C PHE A 211 4.12 -14.31 8.27
N LEU A 212 4.05 -15.64 8.19
CA LEU A 212 3.30 -16.45 9.17
C LEU A 212 3.91 -16.40 10.57
N LYS A 213 5.23 -16.23 10.70
CA LYS A 213 5.91 -16.05 11.99
C LYS A 213 5.55 -14.72 12.68
N GLN A 214 5.23 -13.69 11.90
CA GLN A 214 4.87 -12.35 12.41
C GLN A 214 3.36 -12.15 12.60
N PHE A 215 2.55 -13.17 12.31
CA PHE A 215 1.10 -13.05 12.36
C PHE A 215 0.62 -12.68 13.78
N PRO A 216 -0.22 -11.64 13.93
CA PRO A 216 -0.66 -11.18 15.24
C PRO A 216 -1.55 -12.24 15.90
N VAL A 217 -1.56 -12.29 17.23
CA VAL A 217 -2.39 -13.24 17.98
C VAL A 217 -3.86 -12.87 17.83
N PHE A 218 -4.69 -13.85 17.46
CA PHE A 218 -6.15 -13.72 17.35
C PHE A 218 -6.84 -14.29 18.59
N LEU A 219 -7.86 -13.59 19.10
CA LEU A 219 -8.62 -14.05 20.28
C LEU A 219 -9.40 -15.34 19.98
N ASN A 220 -9.81 -15.55 18.73
CA ASN A 220 -10.52 -16.73 18.25
C ASN A 220 -9.59 -17.82 17.69
N ALA A 221 -8.27 -17.72 17.91
CA ALA A 221 -7.31 -18.73 17.44
C ALA A 221 -7.63 -20.14 17.97
N PHE A 222 -8.24 -20.27 19.16
CA PHE A 222 -8.67 -21.56 19.69
C PHE A 222 -9.78 -22.25 18.86
N LEU A 223 -10.54 -21.50 18.05
CA LEU A 223 -11.61 -22.04 17.18
C LEU A 223 -11.12 -22.29 15.76
N VAL A 224 -10.26 -21.41 15.25
CA VAL A 224 -9.85 -21.39 13.85
C VAL A 224 -8.56 -22.19 13.64
N GLY A 225 -7.61 -22.08 14.56
CA GLY A 225 -6.28 -22.63 14.44
C GLY A 225 -5.19 -21.56 14.53
N GLY A 226 -4.03 -21.88 13.95
CA GLY A 226 -2.86 -21.01 13.94
C GLY A 226 -2.82 -20.05 12.74
N PRO A 227 -1.73 -19.27 12.60
CA PRO A 227 -1.54 -18.32 11.50
C PRO A 227 -1.78 -18.90 10.10
N ALA A 228 -1.33 -20.13 9.86
CA ALA A 228 -1.49 -20.80 8.57
C ALA A 228 -2.98 -21.06 8.25
N ASP A 229 -3.80 -21.39 9.25
CA ASP A 229 -5.23 -21.64 9.06
C ASP A 229 -5.95 -20.35 8.66
N PHE A 230 -5.66 -19.23 9.32
CA PHE A 230 -6.18 -17.91 8.93
C PHE A 230 -5.77 -17.52 7.51
N PHE A 231 -4.49 -17.73 7.16
CA PHE A 231 -4.01 -17.46 5.80
C PHE A 231 -4.76 -18.27 4.75
N VAL A 232 -4.94 -19.58 4.97
CA VAL A 232 -5.65 -20.47 4.05
C VAL A 232 -7.12 -20.06 3.91
N ILE A 233 -7.78 -19.70 5.01
CA ILE A 233 -9.16 -19.21 5.01
C ILE A 233 -9.27 -17.94 4.15
N GLU A 234 -8.38 -16.97 4.34
CA GLU A 234 -8.42 -15.72 3.58
C GLU A 234 -8.14 -15.93 2.09
N VAL A 235 -7.22 -16.84 1.73
CA VAL A 235 -6.97 -17.21 0.33
C VAL A 235 -8.19 -17.92 -0.27
N ALA A 236 -8.83 -18.84 0.47
CA ALA A 236 -10.02 -19.55 0.01
C ALA A 236 -11.21 -18.60 -0.19
N ASP A 237 -11.44 -17.70 0.76
CA ASP A 237 -12.46 -16.66 0.66
C ASP A 237 -12.21 -15.71 -0.50
N GLN A 238 -10.94 -15.39 -0.77
CA GLN A 238 -10.57 -14.57 -1.92
C GLN A 238 -10.92 -15.28 -3.23
N LEU A 239 -10.56 -16.55 -3.39
CA LEU A 239 -10.89 -17.34 -4.58
C LEU A 239 -12.39 -17.33 -4.90
N GLN A 240 -13.26 -17.43 -3.88
CA GLN A 240 -14.72 -17.39 -4.06
C GLN A 240 -15.23 -16.04 -4.58
N LYS A 241 -14.48 -14.95 -4.33
CA LYS A 241 -14.85 -13.59 -4.73
C LYS A 241 -14.27 -13.19 -6.08
N LEU A 242 -13.26 -13.90 -6.60
CA LEU A 242 -12.62 -13.58 -7.87
C LEU A 242 -13.57 -13.85 -9.04
N LYS A 243 -13.70 -12.84 -9.92
CA LYS A 243 -14.51 -12.91 -11.15
C LYS A 243 -13.68 -12.74 -12.42
N VAL A 244 -12.41 -12.35 -12.29
CA VAL A 244 -11.50 -12.11 -13.41
C VAL A 244 -10.74 -13.40 -13.68
N GLU A 245 -11.04 -14.05 -14.80
CA GLU A 245 -10.52 -15.38 -15.14
C GLU A 245 -8.98 -15.48 -15.13
N PRO A 246 -8.22 -14.56 -15.78
CA PRO A 246 -6.75 -14.60 -15.70
C PRO A 246 -6.21 -14.55 -14.26
N VAL A 247 -6.85 -13.75 -13.40
CA VAL A 247 -6.45 -13.63 -11.99
C VAL A 247 -6.79 -14.90 -11.22
N LEU A 248 -7.94 -15.51 -11.47
CA LEU A 248 -8.32 -16.78 -10.84
C LEU A 248 -7.32 -17.89 -11.21
N LEU A 249 -6.98 -18.02 -12.50
CA LEU A 249 -5.98 -18.99 -12.96
C LEU A 249 -4.61 -18.75 -12.33
N HIS A 250 -4.23 -17.49 -12.18
CA HIS A 250 -2.99 -17.08 -11.52
C HIS A 250 -2.95 -17.47 -10.04
N TYR A 251 -4.04 -17.30 -9.29
CA TYR A 251 -4.12 -17.78 -7.91
C TYR A 251 -4.01 -19.30 -7.83
N LEU A 252 -4.75 -20.03 -8.68
CA LEU A 252 -4.74 -21.50 -8.68
C LEU A 252 -3.35 -22.08 -9.00
N SER A 253 -2.60 -21.45 -9.91
CA SER A 253 -1.24 -21.88 -10.24
C SER A 253 -0.29 -21.71 -9.04
N HIS A 254 -0.39 -20.61 -8.29
CA HIS A 254 0.44 -20.36 -7.11
C HIS A 254 0.04 -21.23 -5.90
N ILE A 255 -1.24 -21.55 -5.74
CA ILE A 255 -1.69 -22.49 -4.69
C ILE A 255 -1.09 -23.88 -4.93
N LYS A 256 -1.01 -24.34 -6.18
CA LYS A 256 -0.37 -25.61 -6.52
C LYS A 256 1.11 -25.64 -6.11
N VAL A 257 1.82 -24.53 -6.29
CA VAL A 257 3.23 -24.38 -5.84
C VAL A 257 3.31 -24.41 -4.32
N LEU A 258 2.41 -23.69 -3.64
CA LEU A 258 2.30 -23.69 -2.18
C LEU A 258 2.00 -25.09 -1.60
N GLN A 259 1.17 -25.91 -2.26
CA GLN A 259 0.96 -27.30 -1.85
C GLN A 259 2.27 -28.10 -1.79
N GLY A 260 3.26 -27.79 -2.65
CA GLY A 260 4.59 -28.41 -2.56
C GLY A 260 5.36 -28.07 -1.29
N GLY A 261 5.15 -26.89 -0.68
CA GLY A 261 5.79 -26.43 0.55
C GLY A 261 4.97 -26.64 1.84
N ILE A 262 3.63 -26.56 1.76
CA ILE A 262 2.72 -26.63 2.90
C ILE A 262 2.44 -28.08 3.34
N ILE A 263 2.74 -29.10 2.52
CA ILE A 263 2.59 -30.52 2.93
C ILE A 263 3.39 -30.89 4.19
N HIS A 264 4.42 -30.12 4.58
CA HIS A 264 5.12 -30.32 5.85
C HIS A 264 4.42 -29.72 7.09
N HIS A 265 3.41 -28.86 6.93
CA HIS A 265 2.71 -28.17 8.02
C HIS A 265 1.21 -28.48 8.11
N PHE A 266 0.64 -29.28 7.21
CA PHE A 266 -0.76 -29.72 7.33
C PHE A 266 -0.92 -30.79 8.44
N PRO A 267 -1.75 -30.57 9.47
CA PRO A 267 -2.37 -31.68 10.15
C PRO A 267 -3.29 -32.38 9.14
N LYS A 268 -3.10 -33.70 8.97
CA LYS A 268 -3.82 -34.57 8.02
C LYS A 268 -5.35 -34.67 8.20
N SER A 269 -5.99 -33.75 8.92
CA SER A 269 -7.32 -33.97 9.49
C SER A 269 -8.47 -33.26 8.78
N LYS A 270 -8.25 -32.45 7.75
CA LYS A 270 -9.36 -31.87 6.96
C LYS A 270 -9.02 -31.77 5.48
N CYS A 271 -8.98 -32.94 4.81
CA CYS A 271 -9.22 -32.98 3.37
C CYS A 271 -10.66 -32.49 3.12
N LEU A 272 -10.80 -31.31 2.53
CA LEU A 272 -12.02 -30.91 1.85
C LEU A 272 -12.15 -31.80 0.61
N THR A 273 -13.01 -32.80 0.69
CA THR A 273 -13.59 -33.44 -0.48
C THR A 273 -14.47 -32.42 -1.19
N LEU A 274 -13.97 -31.88 -2.32
CA LEU A 274 -14.81 -31.25 -3.33
C LEU A 274 -15.64 -32.36 -3.98
N ASN A 275 -16.96 -32.33 -3.73
CA ASN A 275 -17.95 -33.03 -4.55
C ASN A 275 -18.43 -32.09 -5.66
#